data_AF-A0A517E041-F1
#
_entry.id   AF-A0A517E041-F1
#
_cell.length_a   1.000
_cell.length_b   1.000
_cell.length_c   1.000
_cell.angle_alpha   90.00
_cell.angle_beta   90.00
_cell.angle_gamma   90.00
#
_symmetry.space_group_name_H-M   'P 1'
#
loop_
_entity.id
_entity.type
_entity.pdbx_description
1 polymer ?
#
loop_
_entity_poly.entity_id
_entity_poly.type
_entity_poly.pdbx_seq_one_letter_code
_entity_poly.pdbx_strand_id
1 'polypeptide(L)' 'MNRNKLKFAVLPVQLGVCQLNSSQQIPQWAYQGEFFSITKTTEEISIVCPDPVIPPDTVLCERSWRALKITGVLTFS' A
#
# COMPACT_ATOMS: atom_id res chain seq x y z
N MET A 1 24.10 -18.61 14.52
CA MET A 1 22.83 -18.19 13.88
C MET A 1 23.10 -17.88 12.42
N ASN A 2 22.53 -18.64 11.48
CA ASN A 2 22.67 -18.34 10.06
C ASN A 2 21.90 -17.04 9.74
N ARG A 3 22.60 -16.04 9.19
CA ARG A 3 21.96 -14.83 8.66
C ARG A 3 21.38 -15.15 7.28
N ASN A 4 20.07 -15.36 7.20
CA ASN A 4 19.40 -15.46 5.91
C ASN A 4 19.42 -14.09 5.22
N LYS A 5 20.13 -13.99 4.09
CA LYS A 5 20.19 -12.77 3.27
C LYS A 5 18.95 -12.71 2.38
N LEU A 6 18.02 -11.81 2.70
CA LEU A 6 16.90 -11.50 1.82
C LEU A 6 17.36 -10.58 0.68
N LYS A 7 16.86 -10.83 -0.52
CA LYS A 7 17.06 -9.99 -1.69
C LYS A 7 15.79 -9.19 -1.93
N PHE A 8 15.92 -7.91 -2.25
CA PHE A 8 14.81 -7.00 -2.49
C PHE A 8 14.90 -6.41 -3.90
N ALA A 9 13.75 -6.14 -4.49
CA ALA A 9 13.59 -5.35 -5.70
C ALA A 9 12.64 -4.18 -5.43
N VAL A 10 12.98 -3.00 -5.93
CA VAL A 10 12.09 -1.83 -5.88
C VAL A 10 11.02 -1.99 -6.96
N LEU A 11 9.75 -1.83 -6.59
CA LEU A 11 8.66 -1.86 -7.58
C LEU A 11 8.59 -0.55 -8.39
N PRO A 12 8.33 -0.63 -9.71
CA PRO A 12 8.30 0.53 -10.60
C PRO A 12 7.01 1.35 -10.52
N VAL A 13 6.02 0.92 -9.73
CA VAL A 13 4.81 1.70 -9.44
C VAL A 13 5.10 2.76 -8.36
N GLN A 14 4.65 3.99 -8.54
CA GLN A 14 4.63 4.99 -7.46
C GLN A 14 3.35 4.80 -6.68
N LEU A 15 3.47 4.79 -5.36
CA LEU A 15 2.37 4.53 -4.45
C LEU A 15 2.06 5.79 -3.64
N GLY A 16 0.81 5.92 -3.23
CA GLY A 16 0.45 6.78 -2.11
C GLY A 16 -0.07 5.94 -0.95
N VAL A 17 0.01 6.54 0.24
CA VAL A 17 -0.48 5.99 1.50
C VAL A 17 -1.50 6.99 2.04
N CYS A 18 -2.78 6.64 1.98
CA CYS A 18 -3.86 7.51 2.41
C CYS A 18 -4.54 6.98 3.67
N GLN A 19 -4.99 7.89 4.51
CA GLN A 19 -5.72 7.60 5.74
C GLN A 19 -7.17 8.07 5.62
N LEU A 20 -8.09 7.17 5.94
CA LEU A 20 -9.52 7.43 6.04
C LEU A 20 -9.99 7.11 7.46
N ASN A 21 -11.11 7.70 7.86
CA ASN A 21 -11.78 7.37 9.12
C ASN A 21 -12.29 5.91 9.10
N SER A 22 -12.23 5.21 10.24
CA SER A 22 -12.64 3.80 10.35
C SER A 22 -14.12 3.53 9.98
N SER A 23 -14.98 4.55 10.09
CA SER A 23 -16.39 4.46 9.72
C SER A 23 -16.69 4.73 8.25
N GLN A 24 -15.72 5.26 7.48
CA GLN A 24 -15.92 5.52 6.06
C GLN A 24 -16.03 4.22 5.26
N GLN A 25 -16.77 4.29 4.17
CA GLN A 25 -16.73 3.25 3.14
C GLN A 25 -15.40 3.33 2.40
N ILE A 26 -14.90 2.17 1.99
CA ILE A 26 -13.69 2.10 1.15
C ILE A 26 -14.07 2.65 -0.24
N PRO A 27 -13.38 3.68 -0.74
CA PRO A 27 -13.74 4.31 -2.00
C PRO A 27 -13.33 3.43 -3.20
N GLN A 28 -14.05 3.55 -4.31
CA GLN A 28 -13.84 2.68 -5.47
C GLN A 28 -12.43 2.82 -6.09
N TRP A 29 -11.81 4.00 -6.00
CA TRP A 29 -10.45 4.22 -6.50
C TRP A 29 -9.40 3.40 -5.74
N ALA A 30 -9.66 3.02 -4.49
CA ALA A 30 -8.72 2.23 -3.68
C ALA A 30 -8.50 0.81 -4.22
N TYR A 31 -9.42 0.32 -5.05
CA TYR A 31 -9.35 -0.98 -5.71
C TYR A 31 -8.72 -0.91 -7.11
N GLN A 32 -8.33 0.28 -7.57
CA GLN A 32 -7.77 0.46 -8.92
C GLN A 32 -6.26 0.16 -8.95
N GLY A 33 -5.84 -0.53 -10.00
CA GLY A 33 -4.44 -0.88 -10.25
C GLY A 33 -4.06 -2.30 -9.81
N GLU A 34 -2.86 -2.72 -10.20
CA GLU A 34 -2.38 -4.09 -9.99
C GLU A 34 -1.84 -4.37 -8.58
N PHE A 35 -1.56 -3.31 -7.80
CA PHE A 35 -1.00 -3.42 -6.46
C PHE A 35 -1.68 -2.42 -5.53
N PHE A 36 -2.40 -2.95 -4.53
CA PHE A 36 -2.97 -2.15 -3.46
C PHE A 36 -3.02 -2.95 -2.15
N SER A 37 -3.12 -2.24 -1.04
CA SER A 37 -3.36 -2.79 0.29
C SER A 37 -4.38 -1.93 1.00
N ILE A 38 -5.34 -2.56 1.67
CA ILE A 38 -6.35 -1.87 2.46
C ILE A 38 -6.37 -2.52 3.82
N THR A 39 -5.98 -1.75 4.83
CA THR A 39 -5.94 -2.20 6.22
C THR A 39 -6.96 -1.40 7.00
N LYS A 40 -7.99 -2.07 7.52
CA LYS A 40 -9.00 -1.46 8.39
C LYS A 40 -8.74 -1.86 9.84
N THR A 41 -8.69 -0.86 10.71
CA THR A 41 -8.65 -1.02 12.16
C THR A 41 -9.90 -0.39 12.79
N THR A 42 -9.99 -0.38 14.12
CA THR A 42 -11.01 0.39 14.84
C THR A 42 -10.83 1.90 14.74
N GLU A 43 -9.61 2.35 14.47
CA GLU A 43 -9.21 3.75 14.47
C GLU A 43 -9.27 4.36 13.07
N GLU A 44 -8.86 3.61 12.05
CA GLU A 44 -8.75 4.12 10.68
C GLU A 44 -8.88 3.05 9.59
N ILE A 45 -8.90 3.51 8.35
CA ILE A 45 -8.63 2.70 7.15
C ILE A 45 -7.38 3.28 6.48
N SER A 46 -6.32 2.49 6.42
CA SER A 46 -5.09 2.81 5.69
C SER A 46 -5.11 2.17 4.31
N ILE A 47 -4.86 2.96 3.27
CA ILE A 47 -4.90 2.54 1.86
C ILE A 47 -3.55 2.81 1.23
N VAL A 48 -2.91 1.76 0.73
CA VAL A 48 -1.74 1.86 -0.14
C VAL A 48 -2.20 1.52 -1.55
N CYS A 49 -2.05 2.41 -2.52
CA CYS A 49 -2.45 2.18 -3.91
C CYS A 49 -1.61 3.05 -4.87
N PRO A 50 -1.72 2.88 -6.20
CA PRO A 50 -0.96 3.69 -7.15
C PRO A 50 -1.24 5.20 -6.98
N ASP A 51 -0.20 6.01 -6.90
CA ASP A 51 -0.30 7.46 -6.70
C ASP A 51 -1.27 8.16 -7.70
N PRO A 52 -1.26 7.81 -9.01
CA PRO A 52 -2.15 8.44 -9.98
C PRO A 52 -3.65 8.15 -9.81
N VAL A 53 -4.04 7.11 -9.08
CA VAL A 53 -5.47 6.80 -8.87
C VAL A 53 -6.07 7.55 -7.69
N ILE A 54 -5.24 8.14 -6.83
CA ILE A 54 -5.66 8.84 -5.62
C ILE A 54 -6.20 10.22 -6.01
N PRO A 55 -7.48 10.52 -5.70
CA PRO A 55 -8.07 11.83 -6.01
C PRO A 55 -7.27 13.00 -5.41
N PRO A 56 -7.18 14.13 -6.12
CA PRO A 56 -6.37 15.28 -5.69
C PRO A 56 -6.90 15.95 -4.41
N ASP A 57 -8.18 15.76 -4.09
CA ASP A 57 -8.85 16.24 -2.87
C ASP A 57 -8.65 15.32 -1.65
N THR A 58 -7.89 14.23 -1.79
CA THR A 58 -7.53 13.36 -0.66
C THR A 58 -6.55 14.07 0.27
N VAL A 59 -7.03 14.56 1.40
CA VAL A 59 -6.28 15.46 2.31
C VAL A 59 -5.20 14.74 3.11
N LEU A 60 -5.51 13.57 3.69
CA LEU A 60 -4.57 12.80 4.49
C LEU A 60 -3.93 11.72 3.63
N CYS A 61 -2.97 12.10 2.80
CA CYS A 61 -2.25 11.16 1.96
C CYS A 61 -0.80 11.57 1.70
N GLU A 62 0.12 10.63 1.86
CA GLU A 62 1.50 10.76 1.43
C GLU A 62 1.67 10.13 0.05
N ARG A 63 2.48 10.75 -0.82
CA ARG A 63 2.58 10.40 -2.24
C ARG A 63 4.01 10.03 -2.64
N SER A 64 4.18 9.53 -3.86
CA SER A 64 5.49 9.18 -4.44
C SER A 64 6.32 8.12 -3.68
N TRP A 65 5.65 7.25 -2.93
CA TRP A 65 6.27 6.10 -2.28
C TRP A 65 6.67 5.00 -3.28
N ARG A 66 7.59 4.14 -2.85
CA ARG A 66 8.01 2.93 -3.60
C ARG A 66 7.98 1.72 -2.68
N ALA A 67 7.40 0.63 -3.16
CA ALA A 67 7.42 -0.64 -2.43
C ALA A 67 8.71 -1.42 -2.68
N LEU A 68 9.20 -2.11 -1.64
CA LEU A 68 10.26 -3.11 -1.73
C LEU A 68 9.65 -4.50 -1.72
N LYS A 69 9.81 -5.23 -2.83
CA LYS A 69 9.40 -6.62 -2.96
C LYS A 69 10.56 -7.54 -2.58
N ILE A 70 10.32 -8.48 -1.66
CA ILE A 70 11.25 -9.58 -1.44
C ILE A 70 11.24 -10.47 -2.68
N THR A 71 12.42 -10.76 -3.24
CA THR A 71 12.53 -11.61 -4.42
C THR A 71 12.44 -13.08 -4.00
N GLY A 72 11.49 -13.82 -4.58
CA GLY A 72 11.21 -15.22 -4.25
C GLY A 72 9.84 -15.41 -3.62
N VAL A 73 9.51 -16.65 -3.27
CA VAL A 73 8.26 -17.01 -2.59
C VAL A 73 8.51 -17.09 -1.10
N LEU A 74 7.75 -16.32 -0.32
CA LEU A 74 7.63 -16.53 1.12
C LEU A 74 6.46 -17.48 1.34
N THR A 75 6.73 -18.65 1.90
CA THR A 75 5.70 -19.62 2.27
C THR A 75 5.08 -19.21 3.61
N PHE A 76 3.75 -19.32 3.72
CA PHE A 76 3.08 -19.23 5.01
C PHE A 76 3.35 -20.49 5.83
N SER A 77 3.42 -20.33 7.16
CA SER A 77 3.61 -21.41 8.14
C SER A 77 2.36 -21.59 8.99
#